data_AF-A0A182SD93-F1
#
_entry.id   AF-A0A182SD93-F1
#
_cell.length_a   1.000
_cell.length_b   1.000
_cell.length_c   1.000
_cell.angle_alpha   90.00
_cell.angle_beta   90.00
_cell.angle_gamma   90.00
#
_symmetry.space_group_name_H-M   'P 1'
#
loop_
_entity.id
_entity.type
_entity.pdbx_description
1 polymer ?
#
loop_
_entity_poly.entity_id
_entity_poly.type
_entity_poly.pdbx_seq_one_letter_code
_entity_poly.pdbx_strand_id
1 'polypeptide(L)'
;MYSKTLPEMARMLKEIGEEYKYPRYIYGTLQPRCILILEDISDQGWVMGDFISTFDEMKPIVKDIAMFHAASVMIERSDPTFAGKHAYSMGEKFMAFEGMINKGFGDLMQLTASYPEFAHFATPLEKFKANLREFYVTLYNPTQTYQNVLIHGDFHSKNMLHQVDADGRHTDTILLDYQICCWTTPAIDLYYLLDMIPTQQVKDDHRSELIYLYYQQYTDFLKRLGFLGKIPTLLDLQIELLRFAGLEMFHYAIFSAFRYLDTTAIDIEGLLKGEIDNPVLNNPEFKKLMHTELTRFLHQGTLSSV
;
A
#
# COMPACT_ATOMS: atom_id res chain seq x y z
N MET A 1 -0.74 -18.39 1.72
CA MET A 1 0.47 -17.59 2.08
C MET A 1 1.55 -18.42 2.76
N TYR A 2 1.56 -18.55 4.09
CA TYR A 2 2.72 -19.08 4.84
C TYR A 2 3.16 -20.52 4.54
N SER A 3 2.22 -21.45 4.35
CA SER A 3 2.55 -22.88 4.19
C SER A 3 2.91 -23.32 2.77
N LYS A 4 2.65 -22.48 1.75
CA LYS A 4 2.82 -22.84 0.34
C LYS A 4 3.40 -21.72 -0.51
N THR A 5 2.74 -20.56 -0.53
CA THR A 5 3.10 -19.43 -1.40
C THR A 5 4.47 -18.84 -1.08
N LEU A 6 4.71 -18.43 0.17
CA LEU A 6 6.00 -17.83 0.57
C LEU A 6 7.18 -18.80 0.42
N PRO A 7 7.07 -20.09 0.85
CA PRO A 7 8.11 -21.08 0.57
C PRO A 7 8.45 -21.24 -0.90
N GLU A 8 7.44 -21.25 -1.78
CA GLU A 8 7.68 -21.36 -3.22
C GLU A 8 8.34 -20.11 -3.79
N MET A 9 7.90 -18.91 -3.38
CA MET A 9 8.55 -17.66 -3.76
C MET A 9 10.03 -17.64 -3.37
N ALA A 10 10.34 -17.98 -2.10
CA ALA A 10 11.70 -18.03 -1.61
C ALA A 10 12.55 -19.09 -2.34
N ARG A 11 11.96 -20.25 -2.68
CA ARG A 11 12.63 -21.29 -3.47
C ARG A 11 13.04 -20.76 -4.86
N MET A 12 12.12 -20.11 -5.58
CA MET A 12 12.38 -19.57 -6.92
C MET A 12 13.40 -18.43 -6.90
N LEU A 13 13.28 -17.51 -5.93
CA LEU A 13 14.21 -16.39 -5.78
C LEU A 13 15.63 -16.88 -5.45
N LYS A 14 15.76 -17.96 -4.66
CA LYS A 14 17.05 -18.60 -4.37
C LYS A 14 17.74 -19.15 -5.62
N GLU A 15 16.99 -19.65 -6.61
CA GLU A 15 17.56 -20.16 -7.88
C GLU A 15 18.26 -19.07 -8.69
N ILE A 16 17.88 -17.80 -8.49
CA ILE A 16 18.50 -16.65 -9.15
C ILE A 16 19.48 -15.89 -8.24
N GLY A 17 19.82 -16.45 -7.08
CA GLY A 17 20.77 -15.88 -6.12
C GLY A 17 20.20 -14.79 -5.21
N GLU A 18 18.87 -14.66 -5.12
CA GLU A 18 18.20 -13.76 -4.18
C GLU A 18 17.71 -14.53 -2.94
N GLU A 19 17.63 -13.84 -1.81
CA GLU A 19 17.03 -14.37 -0.59
C GLU A 19 15.77 -13.57 -0.27
N TYR A 20 14.65 -14.26 -0.06
CA TYR A 20 13.41 -13.66 0.41
C TYR A 20 13.12 -14.13 1.82
N LYS A 21 13.25 -13.20 2.78
CA LYS A 21 13.16 -13.50 4.21
C LYS A 21 11.72 -13.34 4.68
N TYR A 22 11.24 -14.33 5.45
CA TYR A 22 9.92 -14.33 6.07
C TYR A 22 9.93 -15.26 7.28
N PRO A 23 9.09 -15.04 8.31
CA PRO A 23 8.98 -15.95 9.45
C PRO A 23 8.52 -17.34 8.99
N ARG A 24 9.29 -18.38 9.30
CA ARG A 24 8.93 -19.74 8.86
C ARG A 24 7.62 -20.20 9.48
N TYR A 25 6.81 -20.85 8.67
CA TYR A 25 5.58 -21.50 9.13
C TYR A 25 5.92 -22.73 9.99
N ILE A 26 5.47 -22.75 11.24
CA ILE A 26 5.63 -23.90 12.16
C ILE A 26 4.37 -24.74 12.16
N TYR A 27 3.22 -24.11 12.39
CA TYR A 27 1.93 -24.80 12.48
C TYR A 27 0.79 -23.84 12.15
N GLY A 28 -0.33 -24.40 11.72
CA GLY A 28 -1.56 -23.67 11.51
C GLY A 28 -2.73 -24.60 11.29
N THR A 29 -3.89 -24.17 11.77
CA THR A 29 -5.17 -24.85 11.54
C THR A 29 -6.26 -23.81 11.36
N LEU A 30 -7.26 -24.11 10.53
CA LEU A 30 -8.46 -23.28 10.38
C LEU A 30 -9.57 -23.71 11.34
N GLN A 31 -9.48 -24.91 11.90
CA GLN A 31 -10.52 -25.55 12.72
C GLN A 31 -9.94 -26.18 13.98
N PRO A 32 -10.65 -26.16 15.13
CA PRO A 32 -11.95 -25.50 15.37
C PRO A 32 -11.85 -23.97 15.50
N ARG A 33 -10.63 -23.42 15.53
CA ARG A 33 -10.33 -21.98 15.47
C ARG A 33 -9.14 -21.78 14.55
N CYS A 34 -9.09 -20.61 13.90
CA CYS A 34 -7.91 -20.21 13.14
C CYS A 34 -6.74 -20.00 14.10
N ILE A 35 -5.67 -20.77 13.91
CA ILE A 35 -4.40 -20.66 14.64
C ILE A 35 -3.30 -20.60 13.61
N LEU A 36 -2.35 -19.68 13.81
CA LEU A 36 -1.12 -19.58 13.05
C LEU A 36 0.05 -19.45 14.02
N ILE A 37 1.03 -20.33 13.89
CA ILE A 37 2.27 -20.34 14.66
C ILE A 37 3.42 -20.19 13.67
N LEU A 38 4.17 -19.11 13.83
CA LEU A 38 5.34 -18.77 13.02
C LEU A 38 6.59 -18.86 13.89
N GLU A 39 7.74 -18.94 13.24
CA GLU A 39 9.04 -18.75 13.86
C GLU A 39 9.11 -17.40 14.58
N ASP A 40 9.57 -17.44 15.83
CA ASP A 40 9.95 -16.25 16.56
C ASP A 40 11.29 -15.75 16.02
N ILE A 41 11.30 -14.52 15.50
CA ILE A 41 12.48 -13.87 14.92
C ILE A 41 12.98 -12.71 15.79
N SER A 42 12.46 -12.56 17.00
CA SER A 42 12.78 -11.43 17.90
C SER A 42 14.25 -11.40 18.34
N ASP A 43 14.95 -12.54 18.32
CA ASP A 43 16.36 -12.66 18.68
C ASP A 43 17.33 -12.36 17.51
N GLN A 44 16.81 -12.06 16.32
CA GLN A 44 17.62 -11.85 15.10
C GLN A 44 17.92 -10.36 14.82
N GLY A 45 17.69 -9.47 15.78
CA GLY A 45 18.00 -8.04 15.68
C GLY A 45 17.06 -7.24 14.77
N TRP A 46 15.88 -7.78 14.48
CA TRP A 46 14.83 -7.11 13.71
C TRP A 46 14.11 -6.07 14.58
N VAL A 47 13.97 -4.86 14.08
CA VAL A 47 13.26 -3.77 14.77
C VAL A 47 12.08 -3.28 13.93
N MET A 48 10.99 -2.93 14.60
CA MET A 48 9.87 -2.25 13.94
C MET A 48 10.22 -0.77 13.81
N GLY A 49 10.10 -0.24 12.60
CA GLY A 49 10.36 1.17 12.32
C GLY A 49 9.13 2.06 12.50
N ASP A 50 9.38 3.37 12.51
CA ASP A 50 8.40 4.38 12.17
C ASP A 50 8.48 4.70 10.67
N PHE A 51 8.02 5.87 10.24
CA PHE A 51 8.13 6.28 8.85
C PHE A 51 9.59 6.36 8.39
N ILE A 52 9.86 5.89 7.18
CA ILE A 52 11.19 5.91 6.59
C ILE A 52 11.57 7.34 6.18
N SER A 53 12.73 7.79 6.65
CA SER A 53 13.13 9.19 6.57
C SER A 53 14.13 9.51 5.46
N THR A 54 14.66 8.48 4.78
CA THR A 54 15.60 8.65 3.67
C THR A 54 15.27 7.76 2.48
N PHE A 55 15.69 8.19 1.29
CA PHE A 55 15.55 7.38 0.07
C PHE A 55 16.33 6.07 0.12
N ASP A 56 17.53 6.06 0.72
CA ASP A 56 18.37 4.87 0.79
C ASP A 56 17.73 3.75 1.62
N GLU A 57 17.07 4.11 2.72
CA GLU A 57 16.35 3.18 3.59
C GLU A 57 15.07 2.60 2.95
N MET A 58 14.57 3.22 1.88
CA MET A 58 13.46 2.65 1.09
C MET A 58 13.91 1.52 0.18
N LYS A 59 15.21 1.43 -0.17
CA LYS A 59 15.69 0.47 -1.18
C LYS A 59 15.45 -1.00 -0.83
N PRO A 60 15.68 -1.47 0.43
CA PRO A 60 15.36 -2.84 0.81
C PRO A 60 13.85 -3.13 0.70
N ILE A 61 13.01 -2.18 1.12
CA ILE A 61 11.55 -2.29 1.08
C ILE A 61 11.04 -2.43 -0.36
N VAL A 62 11.55 -1.59 -1.26
CA VAL A 62 11.23 -1.65 -2.70
C VAL A 62 11.68 -2.98 -3.31
N LYS A 63 12.85 -3.49 -2.88
CA LYS A 63 13.39 -4.78 -3.33
C LYS A 63 12.49 -5.94 -2.91
N ASP A 64 12.07 -5.99 -1.65
CA ASP A 64 11.23 -7.07 -1.14
C ASP A 64 9.89 -7.13 -1.86
N ILE A 65 9.20 -6.00 -2.03
CA ILE A 65 7.91 -6.00 -2.73
C ILE A 65 8.07 -6.33 -4.22
N ALA A 66 9.16 -5.90 -4.86
CA ALA A 66 9.46 -6.27 -6.24
C ALA A 66 9.74 -7.77 -6.39
N MET A 67 10.48 -8.39 -5.46
CA MET A 67 10.71 -9.83 -5.41
C MET A 67 9.40 -10.60 -5.21
N PHE A 68 8.57 -10.18 -4.25
CA PHE A 68 7.27 -10.78 -3.97
C PHE A 68 6.37 -10.77 -5.20
N HIS A 69 6.25 -9.61 -5.86
CA HIS A 69 5.49 -9.45 -7.09
C HIS A 69 6.02 -10.30 -8.24
N ALA A 70 7.34 -10.28 -8.51
CA ALA A 70 7.92 -11.04 -9.61
C ALA A 70 7.76 -12.55 -9.42
N ALA A 71 8.02 -13.07 -8.21
CA ALA A 71 7.85 -14.47 -7.90
C ALA A 71 6.37 -14.91 -8.03
N SER A 72 5.42 -14.07 -7.63
CA SER A 72 3.99 -14.37 -7.75
C SER A 72 3.54 -14.61 -9.20
N VAL A 73 4.08 -13.84 -10.15
CA VAL A 73 3.79 -13.99 -11.59
C VAL A 73 4.28 -15.34 -12.11
N MET A 74 5.43 -15.80 -11.61
CA MET A 74 5.98 -17.09 -12.02
C MET A 74 5.19 -18.28 -11.44
N ILE A 75 4.65 -18.13 -10.23
CA ILE A 75 3.77 -19.13 -9.63
C ILE A 75 2.46 -19.22 -10.42
N GLU A 76 1.83 -18.09 -10.74
CA GLU A 76 0.58 -18.08 -11.52
C GLU A 76 0.75 -18.73 -12.90
N ARG A 77 1.87 -18.48 -13.57
CA ARG A 77 2.23 -19.13 -14.83
C ARG A 77 2.32 -20.66 -14.71
N SER A 78 2.70 -21.17 -13.55
CA SER A 78 2.90 -22.60 -13.28
C SER A 78 1.64 -23.26 -12.71
N ASP A 79 0.77 -22.50 -12.05
CA ASP A 79 -0.53 -22.92 -11.52
C ASP A 79 -1.62 -21.93 -11.97
N PRO A 80 -2.35 -22.23 -13.06
CA PRO A 80 -3.45 -21.37 -13.54
C PRO A 80 -4.58 -21.15 -12.54
N THR A 81 -4.66 -21.96 -11.47
CA THR A 81 -5.66 -21.78 -10.41
C THR A 81 -5.20 -20.79 -9.33
N PHE A 82 -3.93 -20.35 -9.36
CA PHE A 82 -3.33 -19.46 -8.36
C PHE A 82 -4.10 -18.14 -8.23
N ALA A 83 -4.42 -17.50 -9.35
CA ALA A 83 -5.18 -16.25 -9.37
C ALA A 83 -6.56 -16.42 -8.69
N GLY A 84 -7.29 -17.50 -9.01
CA GLY A 84 -8.59 -17.79 -8.41
C GLY A 84 -8.52 -18.10 -6.92
N LYS A 85 -7.46 -18.78 -6.45
CA LYS A 85 -7.22 -19.05 -5.02
C LYS A 85 -6.89 -17.80 -4.21
N HIS A 86 -6.39 -16.75 -4.87
CA HIS A 86 -6.05 -15.46 -4.26
C HIS A 86 -6.98 -14.34 -4.75
N ALA A 87 -8.19 -14.70 -5.22
CA ALA A 87 -9.25 -13.73 -5.39
C ALA A 87 -9.73 -13.29 -4.00
N TYR A 88 -9.82 -11.99 -3.78
CA TYR A 88 -10.24 -11.42 -2.51
C TYR A 88 -11.34 -10.40 -2.73
N SER A 89 -12.44 -10.51 -1.98
CA SER A 89 -13.52 -9.51 -2.02
C SER A 89 -13.34 -8.52 -0.87
N MET A 90 -13.07 -7.25 -1.20
CA MET A 90 -12.98 -6.19 -0.21
C MET A 90 -14.35 -5.69 0.29
N GLY A 91 -15.46 -6.28 -0.15
CA GLY A 91 -16.81 -5.83 0.22
C GLY A 91 -17.06 -5.79 1.73
N GLU A 92 -16.61 -6.81 2.46
CA GLU A 92 -16.76 -6.88 3.92
C GLU A 92 -15.78 -5.95 4.64
N LYS A 93 -14.56 -5.80 4.13
CA LYS A 93 -13.56 -4.87 4.70
C LYS A 93 -13.92 -3.41 4.47
N PHE A 94 -14.54 -3.06 3.34
CA PHE A 94 -15.04 -1.71 3.11
C PHE A 94 -16.01 -1.27 4.23
N MET A 95 -16.88 -2.18 4.69
CA MET A 95 -17.78 -1.90 5.81
C MET A 95 -17.02 -1.66 7.11
N ALA A 96 -15.91 -2.36 7.35
CA ALA A 96 -15.05 -2.10 8.52
C ALA A 96 -14.40 -0.70 8.48
N PHE A 97 -14.21 -0.12 7.30
CA PHE A 97 -13.68 1.24 7.13
C PHE A 97 -14.77 2.33 7.10
N GLU A 98 -16.06 2.01 7.22
CA GLU A 98 -17.15 2.97 7.00
C GLU A 98 -17.04 4.22 7.91
N GLY A 99 -16.71 4.03 9.20
CA GLY A 99 -16.49 5.15 10.13
C GLY A 99 -15.32 6.04 9.70
N MET A 100 -14.17 5.43 9.39
CA MET A 100 -12.98 6.11 8.88
C MET A 100 -13.25 6.88 7.58
N ILE A 101 -13.97 6.26 6.65
CA ILE A 101 -14.36 6.88 5.37
C ILE A 101 -15.26 8.08 5.62
N ASN A 102 -16.30 7.92 6.45
CA ASN A 102 -17.23 9.00 6.74
C ASN A 102 -16.55 10.17 7.42
N LYS A 103 -15.67 9.89 8.38
CA LYS A 103 -14.87 10.91 9.06
C LYS A 103 -13.90 11.61 8.11
N GLY A 104 -13.05 10.86 7.40
CA GLY A 104 -12.04 11.41 6.51
C GLY A 104 -12.63 12.29 5.41
N PHE A 105 -13.67 11.82 4.71
CA PHE A 105 -14.36 12.65 3.72
C PHE A 105 -15.19 13.77 4.34
N GLY A 106 -15.74 13.58 5.54
CA GLY A 106 -16.43 14.65 6.28
C GLY A 106 -15.49 15.81 6.61
N ASP A 107 -14.27 15.49 7.04
CA ASP A 107 -13.21 16.44 7.33
C ASP A 107 -12.78 17.22 6.06
N LEU A 108 -12.68 16.54 4.92
CA LEU A 108 -12.43 17.22 3.64
C LEU A 108 -13.58 18.16 3.26
N MET A 109 -14.84 17.74 3.43
CA MET A 109 -15.99 18.60 3.18
C MET A 109 -16.04 19.80 4.15
N GLN A 110 -15.58 19.63 5.39
CA GLN A 110 -15.43 20.74 6.33
C GLN A 110 -14.38 21.74 5.84
N LEU A 111 -13.26 21.28 5.27
CA LEU A 111 -12.27 22.18 4.65
C LEU A 111 -12.88 23.00 3.52
N THR A 112 -13.64 22.37 2.61
CA THR A 112 -14.26 23.08 1.47
C THR A 112 -15.30 24.10 1.91
N ALA A 113 -16.01 23.86 3.02
CA ALA A 113 -16.97 24.79 3.58
C ALA A 113 -16.32 25.93 4.37
N SER A 114 -15.18 25.67 5.02
CA SER A 114 -14.54 26.62 5.96
C SER A 114 -13.55 27.56 5.28
N TYR A 115 -12.96 27.14 4.16
CA TYR A 115 -11.83 27.83 3.52
C TYR A 115 -12.12 28.11 2.03
N PRO A 116 -12.19 29.39 1.60
CA PRO A 116 -12.52 29.75 0.22
C PRO A 116 -11.63 29.10 -0.84
N GLU A 117 -10.34 28.91 -0.55
CA GLU A 117 -9.38 28.26 -1.45
C GLU A 117 -9.72 26.78 -1.72
N PHE A 118 -10.45 26.11 -0.82
CA PHE A 118 -10.90 24.72 -0.98
C PHE A 118 -12.29 24.58 -1.60
N ALA A 119 -13.07 25.66 -1.70
CA ALA A 119 -14.48 25.60 -2.07
C ALA A 119 -14.75 24.88 -3.41
N HIS A 120 -13.84 25.02 -4.37
CA HIS A 120 -13.95 24.40 -5.70
C HIS A 120 -13.80 22.87 -5.69
N PHE A 121 -13.30 22.26 -4.61
CA PHE A 121 -13.21 20.81 -4.46
C PHE A 121 -14.50 20.16 -3.97
N ALA A 122 -15.48 20.93 -3.46
CA ALA A 122 -16.67 20.38 -2.81
C ALA A 122 -17.43 19.40 -3.72
N THR A 123 -17.85 19.85 -4.91
CA THR A 123 -18.62 19.01 -5.84
C THR A 123 -17.82 17.80 -6.36
N PRO A 124 -16.54 17.93 -6.77
CA PRO A 124 -15.73 16.75 -7.11
C PRO A 124 -15.60 15.73 -5.97
N LEU A 125 -15.38 16.18 -4.73
CA LEU A 125 -15.26 15.29 -3.57
C LEU A 125 -16.58 14.58 -3.24
N GLU A 126 -17.71 15.27 -3.33
CA GLU A 126 -19.03 14.66 -3.14
C GLU A 126 -19.29 13.54 -4.15
N LYS A 127 -19.00 13.79 -5.43
CA LYS A 127 -19.13 12.78 -6.50
C LYS A 127 -18.24 11.58 -6.26
N PHE A 128 -16.96 11.83 -5.97
CA PHE A 128 -16.00 10.78 -5.65
C PHE A 128 -16.48 9.93 -4.47
N LYS A 129 -16.93 10.55 -3.38
CA LYS A 129 -17.45 9.84 -2.19
C LYS A 129 -18.68 9.00 -2.52
N ALA A 130 -19.60 9.50 -3.35
CA ALA A 130 -20.82 8.78 -3.72
C ALA A 130 -20.52 7.46 -4.46
N ASN A 131 -19.46 7.44 -5.27
CA ASN A 131 -19.06 6.29 -6.08
C ASN A 131 -17.93 5.46 -5.43
N LEU A 132 -17.39 5.91 -4.29
CA LEU A 132 -16.24 5.31 -3.63
C LEU A 132 -16.41 3.83 -3.32
N ARG A 133 -17.60 3.39 -2.88
CA ARG A 133 -17.82 1.98 -2.54
C ARG A 133 -17.61 1.06 -3.73
N GLU A 134 -18.26 1.39 -4.86
CA GLU A 134 -18.15 0.59 -6.08
C GLU A 134 -16.71 0.62 -6.61
N PHE A 135 -16.11 1.80 -6.64
CA PHE A 135 -14.71 1.98 -7.00
C PHE A 135 -13.78 1.12 -6.13
N TYR A 136 -13.87 1.24 -4.80
CA TYR A 136 -12.98 0.54 -3.88
C TYR A 136 -13.12 -0.99 -3.95
N VAL A 137 -14.35 -1.50 -4.09
CA VAL A 137 -14.58 -2.94 -4.24
C VAL A 137 -14.00 -3.45 -5.57
N THR A 138 -14.13 -2.67 -6.65
CA THR A 138 -13.66 -3.07 -7.98
C THR A 138 -12.15 -2.97 -8.15
N LEU A 139 -11.46 -2.09 -7.41
CA LEU A 139 -10.00 -1.95 -7.44
C LEU A 139 -9.24 -3.26 -7.14
N TYR A 140 -9.81 -4.12 -6.31
CA TYR A 140 -9.16 -5.38 -5.91
C TYR A 140 -9.50 -6.56 -6.84
N ASN A 141 -10.32 -6.33 -7.87
CA ASN A 141 -10.48 -7.33 -8.92
C ASN A 141 -9.24 -7.37 -9.82
N PRO A 142 -8.91 -8.52 -10.43
CA PRO A 142 -7.86 -8.59 -11.42
C PRO A 142 -8.07 -7.57 -12.55
N THR A 143 -7.04 -6.76 -12.80
CA THR A 143 -7.04 -5.78 -13.89
C THR A 143 -6.83 -6.47 -15.24
N GLN A 144 -7.38 -5.89 -16.31
CA GLN A 144 -7.09 -6.34 -17.69
C GLN A 144 -6.08 -5.41 -18.38
N THR A 145 -5.66 -4.34 -17.71
CA THR A 145 -4.94 -3.23 -18.33
C THR A 145 -3.46 -3.20 -18.00
N TYR A 146 -3.02 -4.06 -17.09
CA TYR A 146 -1.62 -4.27 -16.69
C TYR A 146 -1.38 -5.71 -16.21
N GLN A 147 -0.12 -6.10 -16.03
CA GLN A 147 0.24 -7.41 -15.47
C GLN A 147 -0.17 -7.49 -14.00
N ASN A 148 -1.13 -8.37 -13.69
CA ASN A 148 -1.48 -8.66 -12.30
C ASN A 148 -0.33 -9.37 -11.58
N VAL A 149 -0.28 -9.15 -10.27
CA VAL A 149 0.63 -9.76 -9.30
C VAL A 149 -0.17 -10.17 -8.08
N LEU A 150 0.40 -11.01 -7.22
CA LEU A 150 -0.10 -11.14 -5.86
C LEU A 150 0.41 -9.92 -5.08
N ILE A 151 -0.49 -9.03 -4.67
CA ILE A 151 -0.15 -7.92 -3.79
C ILE A 151 -0.05 -8.40 -2.34
N HIS A 152 0.72 -7.71 -1.52
CA HIS A 152 0.67 -7.78 -0.07
C HIS A 152 -0.67 -7.26 0.44
N GLY A 153 -1.07 -6.08 -0.06
CA GLY A 153 -2.34 -5.41 0.20
C GLY A 153 -2.39 -4.62 1.50
N ASP A 154 -1.67 -5.05 2.54
CA ASP A 154 -1.57 -4.33 3.83
C ASP A 154 -0.16 -3.75 4.05
N PHE A 155 0.38 -3.09 3.02
CA PHE A 155 1.80 -2.77 2.92
C PHE A 155 2.17 -1.44 3.59
N HIS A 156 2.27 -1.43 4.92
CA HIS A 156 2.55 -0.22 5.70
C HIS A 156 3.67 -0.42 6.73
N SER A 157 4.24 0.68 7.27
CA SER A 157 5.40 0.66 8.17
C SER A 157 5.28 -0.25 9.42
N LYS A 158 4.06 -0.51 9.90
CA LYS A 158 3.83 -1.44 11.04
C LYS A 158 3.81 -2.94 10.66
N ASN A 159 3.80 -3.26 9.37
CA ASN A 159 3.84 -4.63 8.84
C ASN A 159 5.22 -4.94 8.23
N MET A 160 6.27 -4.31 8.76
CA MET A 160 7.64 -4.58 8.38
C MET A 160 8.57 -4.52 9.59
N LEU A 161 9.64 -5.29 9.50
CA LEU A 161 10.77 -5.22 10.40
C LEU A 161 12.03 -4.93 9.61
N HIS A 162 12.95 -4.18 10.20
CA HIS A 162 14.20 -3.78 9.57
C HIS A 162 15.39 -4.31 10.35
N GLN A 163 16.47 -4.62 9.63
CA GLN A 163 17.80 -4.72 10.22
C GLN A 163 18.49 -3.37 10.10
N VAL A 164 19.25 -3.02 11.13
CA VAL A 164 19.89 -1.71 11.25
C VAL A 164 21.39 -1.90 11.46
N ASP A 165 22.20 -1.15 10.72
CA ASP A 165 23.65 -1.15 10.89
C ASP A 165 24.12 -0.29 12.09
N ALA A 166 25.43 -0.25 12.30
CA ALA A 166 26.04 0.52 13.39
C ALA A 166 25.79 2.05 13.28
N ASP A 167 25.45 2.54 12.08
CA ASP A 167 25.16 3.96 11.82
C ASP A 167 23.66 4.26 11.92
N GLY A 168 22.83 3.26 12.27
CA GLY A 168 21.39 3.43 12.39
C GLY A 168 20.62 3.29 11.07
N ARG A 169 21.25 2.83 9.98
CA ARG A 169 20.62 2.75 8.65
C ARG A 169 19.97 1.40 8.42
N HIS A 170 18.80 1.41 7.79
CA HIS A 170 18.13 0.17 7.38
C HIS A 170 18.92 -0.55 6.28
N THR A 171 19.42 -1.75 6.59
CA THR A 171 20.18 -2.57 5.64
C THR A 171 19.35 -3.67 4.99
N ASP A 172 18.27 -4.09 5.66
CA ASP A 172 17.41 -5.16 5.19
C ASP A 172 15.99 -5.01 5.74
N THR A 173 15.03 -5.71 5.13
CA THR A 173 13.62 -5.68 5.55
C THR A 173 13.01 -7.08 5.52
N ILE A 174 12.02 -7.31 6.38
CA ILE A 174 11.09 -8.43 6.31
C ILE A 174 9.68 -7.88 6.30
N LEU A 175 8.88 -8.31 5.33
CA LEU A 175 7.45 -8.03 5.30
C LEU A 175 6.69 -9.02 6.20
N LEU A 176 5.68 -8.51 6.92
CA LEU A 176 4.86 -9.26 7.85
C LEU A 176 3.38 -9.14 7.49
N ASP A 177 2.58 -10.05 8.02
CA ASP A 177 1.11 -10.00 7.96
C ASP A 177 0.50 -10.05 6.54
N TYR A 178 0.68 -11.20 5.89
CA TYR A 178 0.12 -11.52 4.58
C TYR A 178 -1.39 -11.86 4.60
N GLN A 179 -2.18 -11.25 5.46
CA GLN A 179 -3.60 -11.60 5.69
C GLN A 179 -4.55 -11.11 4.57
N ILE A 180 -4.13 -10.17 3.73
CA ILE A 180 -5.00 -9.54 2.71
C ILE A 180 -4.49 -9.70 1.27
N CYS A 181 -3.51 -10.58 1.06
CA CYS A 181 -2.92 -10.77 -0.26
C CYS A 181 -3.95 -11.15 -1.32
N CYS A 182 -3.90 -10.45 -2.45
CA CYS A 182 -4.89 -10.53 -3.50
C CYS A 182 -4.24 -10.51 -4.89
N TRP A 183 -4.80 -11.24 -5.84
CA TRP A 183 -4.34 -11.19 -7.23
C TRP A 183 -4.95 -9.99 -7.97
N THR A 184 -4.18 -8.90 -8.12
CA THR A 184 -4.62 -7.66 -8.77
C THR A 184 -3.41 -6.86 -9.29
N THR A 185 -3.60 -5.61 -9.69
CA THR A 185 -2.55 -4.69 -10.14
C THR A 185 -1.53 -4.40 -9.02
N PRO A 186 -0.23 -4.27 -9.33
CA PRO A 186 0.77 -3.81 -8.36
C PRO A 186 0.54 -2.37 -7.89
N ALA A 187 -0.30 -1.59 -8.58
CA ALA A 187 -0.56 -0.20 -8.23
C ALA A 187 -1.09 -0.05 -6.78
N ILE A 188 -1.80 -1.06 -6.25
CA ILE A 188 -2.26 -1.05 -4.86
C ILE A 188 -1.08 -0.92 -3.91
N ASP A 189 -0.16 -1.89 -3.94
CA ASP A 189 1.03 -1.87 -3.07
C ASP A 189 1.95 -0.70 -3.37
N LEU A 190 2.01 -0.18 -4.60
CA LEU A 190 2.80 1.02 -4.89
C LEU A 190 2.21 2.29 -4.28
N TYR A 191 0.90 2.41 -4.17
CA TYR A 191 0.30 3.52 -3.41
C TYR A 191 0.57 3.37 -1.92
N TYR A 192 0.44 2.17 -1.37
CA TYR A 192 0.85 1.89 0.01
C TYR A 192 2.34 2.21 0.26
N LEU A 193 3.23 1.80 -0.66
CA LEU A 193 4.66 2.09 -0.61
C LEU A 193 4.96 3.58 -0.53
N LEU A 194 4.19 4.40 -1.23
CA LEU A 194 4.37 5.86 -1.26
C LEU A 194 3.67 6.54 -0.08
N ASP A 195 2.51 6.04 0.34
CA ASP A 195 1.59 6.74 1.23
C ASP A 195 1.57 6.22 2.66
N MET A 196 2.21 5.09 2.97
CA MET A 196 2.10 4.45 4.30
C MET A 196 3.45 4.02 4.89
N ILE A 197 4.55 4.28 4.17
CA ILE A 197 5.90 3.86 4.55
C ILE A 197 6.86 5.04 4.73
N PRO A 198 7.09 5.93 3.74
CA PRO A 198 7.99 7.05 3.91
C PRO A 198 7.34 8.22 4.64
N THR A 199 8.18 9.14 5.11
CA THR A 199 7.74 10.50 5.47
C THR A 199 7.21 11.22 4.24
N GLN A 200 6.37 12.25 4.45
CA GLN A 200 5.86 13.07 3.35
C GLN A 200 7.00 13.71 2.54
N GLN A 201 8.07 14.16 3.20
CA GLN A 201 9.23 14.76 2.55
C GLN A 201 9.92 13.79 1.57
N VAL A 202 10.17 12.55 2.00
CA VAL A 202 10.77 11.53 1.12
C VAL A 202 9.85 11.21 -0.06
N LYS A 203 8.54 11.13 0.17
CA LYS A 203 7.57 10.96 -0.92
C LYS A 203 7.66 12.12 -1.92
N ASP A 204 7.62 13.35 -1.46
CA ASP A 204 7.62 14.54 -2.32
C ASP A 204 8.90 14.64 -3.15
N ASP A 205 10.05 14.36 -2.54
CA ASP A 205 11.36 14.46 -3.19
C ASP A 205 11.65 13.27 -4.14
N HIS A 206 11.17 12.07 -3.80
CA HIS A 206 11.62 10.82 -4.44
C HIS A 206 10.51 9.96 -5.05
N ARG A 207 9.24 10.41 -5.12
CA ARG A 207 8.12 9.61 -5.67
C ARG A 207 8.47 8.93 -7.00
N SER A 208 8.92 9.72 -7.97
CA SER A 208 9.24 9.21 -9.31
C SER A 208 10.42 8.25 -9.29
N GLU A 209 11.40 8.49 -8.42
CA GLU A 209 12.58 7.65 -8.26
C GLU A 209 12.23 6.31 -7.61
N LEU A 210 11.34 6.30 -6.61
CA LEU A 210 10.83 5.07 -5.97
C LEU A 210 10.04 4.19 -6.95
N ILE A 211 9.15 4.80 -7.75
CA ILE A 211 8.41 4.09 -8.80
C ILE A 211 9.37 3.51 -9.84
N TYR A 212 10.37 4.29 -10.25
CA TYR A 212 11.38 3.84 -11.20
C TYR A 212 12.23 2.69 -10.64
N LEU A 213 12.66 2.79 -9.38
CA LEU A 213 13.43 1.76 -8.69
C LEU A 213 12.64 0.45 -8.61
N TYR A 214 11.37 0.51 -8.21
CA TYR A 214 10.48 -0.65 -8.22
C TYR A 214 10.41 -1.28 -9.61
N TYR A 215 10.16 -0.46 -10.65
CA TYR A 215 10.07 -0.93 -12.02
C TYR A 215 11.37 -1.63 -12.47
N GLN A 216 12.52 -1.05 -12.18
CA GLN A 216 13.81 -1.64 -12.54
C GLN A 216 14.00 -3.00 -11.87
N GLN A 217 13.75 -3.09 -10.57
CA GLN A 217 13.91 -4.34 -9.81
C GLN A 217 12.90 -5.41 -10.22
N TYR A 218 11.62 -5.06 -10.33
CA TYR A 218 10.56 -5.98 -10.76
C TYR A 218 10.85 -6.57 -12.15
N THR A 219 11.25 -5.73 -13.10
CA THR A 219 11.56 -6.20 -14.46
C THR A 219 12.87 -6.99 -14.54
N ASP A 220 13.87 -6.69 -13.70
CA ASP A 220 15.08 -7.51 -13.56
C ASP A 220 14.75 -8.90 -13.00
N PHE A 221 13.99 -8.98 -11.91
CA PHE A 221 13.59 -10.25 -11.31
C PHE A 221 12.76 -11.11 -12.27
N LEU A 222 11.81 -10.54 -12.99
CA LEU A 222 11.07 -11.29 -14.03
C LEU A 222 12.01 -11.88 -15.09
N LYS A 223 13.01 -11.13 -15.57
CA LYS A 223 13.99 -11.62 -16.56
C LYS A 223 14.83 -12.77 -15.99
N ARG A 224 15.36 -12.59 -14.78
CA ARG A 224 16.22 -13.58 -14.11
C ARG A 224 15.46 -14.85 -13.78
N LEU A 225 14.18 -14.75 -13.41
CA LEU A 225 13.28 -15.89 -13.20
C LEU A 225 12.83 -16.58 -14.51
N GLY A 226 13.21 -16.05 -15.68
CA GLY A 226 12.89 -16.64 -16.97
C GLY A 226 11.44 -16.39 -17.43
N PHE A 227 10.83 -15.26 -17.05
CA PHE A 227 9.49 -14.92 -17.50
C PHE A 227 9.44 -14.75 -19.03
N LEU A 228 8.64 -15.60 -19.69
CA LEU A 228 8.47 -15.60 -21.15
C LEU A 228 7.33 -14.69 -21.65
N GLY A 229 6.63 -14.01 -20.73
CA GLY A 229 5.56 -13.08 -21.07
C GLY A 229 6.07 -11.70 -21.49
N LYS A 230 5.14 -10.82 -21.87
CA LYS A 230 5.45 -9.41 -22.10
C LYS A 230 5.71 -8.72 -20.77
N ILE A 231 6.95 -8.30 -20.55
CA ILE A 231 7.29 -7.41 -19.43
C ILE A 231 6.74 -6.01 -19.74
N PRO A 232 5.90 -5.42 -18.86
CA PRO A 232 5.36 -4.09 -19.10
C PRO A 232 6.45 -3.02 -19.15
N THR A 233 6.17 -1.90 -19.82
CA THR A 233 7.06 -0.73 -19.83
C THR A 233 6.84 0.14 -18.59
N LEU A 234 7.77 1.05 -18.31
CA LEU A 234 7.57 2.06 -17.26
C LEU A 234 6.37 2.95 -17.57
N LEU A 235 6.13 3.27 -18.84
CA LEU A 235 4.96 4.03 -19.26
C LEU A 235 3.66 3.27 -18.97
N ASP A 236 3.61 1.96 -19.23
CA ASP A 236 2.46 1.12 -18.89
C ASP A 236 2.18 1.17 -17.37
N LEU A 237 3.23 1.15 -16.54
CA LEU A 237 3.09 1.24 -15.08
C LEU A 237 2.57 2.61 -14.64
N GLN A 238 3.07 3.70 -15.23
CA GLN A 238 2.61 5.05 -14.92
C GLN A 238 1.13 5.25 -15.32
N ILE A 239 0.72 4.71 -16.47
CA ILE A 239 -0.69 4.72 -16.88
C ILE A 239 -1.53 3.92 -15.90
N GLU A 240 -1.06 2.75 -15.45
CA GLU A 240 -1.77 1.94 -14.48
C GLU A 240 -1.92 2.65 -13.13
N LEU A 241 -0.86 3.28 -12.62
CA LEU A 241 -0.94 4.13 -11.43
C LEU A 241 -2.00 5.21 -11.62
N LEU A 242 -2.00 5.93 -12.76
CA LEU A 242 -3.00 6.96 -13.03
C LEU A 242 -4.44 6.43 -13.05
N ARG A 243 -4.69 5.24 -13.63
CA ARG A 243 -6.01 4.57 -13.59
C ARG A 243 -6.47 4.28 -12.16
N PHE A 244 -5.53 3.96 -11.28
CA PHE A 244 -5.78 3.57 -9.89
C PHE A 244 -5.59 4.74 -8.89
N ALA A 245 -5.39 5.98 -9.37
CA ALA A 245 -5.09 7.15 -8.53
C ALA A 245 -6.19 7.49 -7.51
N GLY A 246 -7.42 6.99 -7.69
CA GLY A 246 -8.47 7.13 -6.69
C GLY A 246 -8.13 6.42 -5.37
N LEU A 247 -7.30 5.36 -5.39
CA LEU A 247 -6.81 4.75 -4.14
C LEU A 247 -5.90 5.71 -3.37
N GLU A 248 -5.02 6.42 -4.08
CA GLU A 248 -4.17 7.44 -3.45
C GLU A 248 -5.02 8.56 -2.85
N MET A 249 -6.05 9.02 -3.57
CA MET A 249 -6.99 10.01 -3.05
C MET A 249 -7.67 9.50 -1.77
N PHE A 250 -8.11 8.24 -1.76
CA PHE A 250 -8.67 7.59 -0.58
C PHE A 250 -7.67 7.56 0.59
N HIS A 251 -6.40 7.24 0.35
CA HIS A 251 -5.36 7.30 1.39
C HIS A 251 -5.19 8.72 1.95
N TYR A 252 -5.20 9.75 1.09
CA TYR A 252 -5.15 11.13 1.58
C TYR A 252 -6.38 11.51 2.39
N ALA A 253 -7.58 11.10 1.97
CA ALA A 253 -8.81 11.40 2.70
C ALA A 253 -8.82 10.78 4.10
N ILE A 254 -8.25 9.58 4.26
CA ILE A 254 -8.40 8.81 5.50
C ILE A 254 -7.14 8.82 6.36
N PHE A 255 -5.97 8.67 5.77
CA PHE A 255 -4.74 8.41 6.51
C PHE A 255 -3.83 9.63 6.68
N SER A 256 -3.93 10.64 5.81
CA SER A 256 -3.00 11.77 5.85
C SER A 256 -3.08 12.56 7.16
N ALA A 257 -4.27 12.70 7.76
CA ALA A 257 -4.44 13.43 9.01
C ALA A 257 -3.67 12.78 10.18
N PHE A 258 -3.54 11.45 10.22
CA PHE A 258 -2.80 10.74 11.28
C PHE A 258 -1.32 11.07 11.31
N ARG A 259 -0.75 11.60 10.22
CA ARG A 259 0.64 12.07 10.17
C ARG A 259 0.86 13.36 10.95
N TYR A 260 -0.20 14.12 11.19
CA TYR A 260 -0.19 15.40 11.87
C TYR A 260 -0.90 15.35 13.23
N LEU A 261 -1.46 14.19 13.59
CA LEU A 261 -2.06 13.94 14.90
C LEU A 261 -1.01 13.44 15.88
N ASP A 262 -1.05 13.98 17.09
CA ASP A 262 -0.48 13.29 18.24
C ASP A 262 -1.48 12.22 18.69
N THR A 263 -1.27 10.98 18.24
CA THR A 263 -2.14 9.85 18.54
C THR A 263 -2.12 9.43 20.01
N THR A 264 -1.16 9.93 20.81
CA THR A 264 -1.11 9.69 22.25
C THR A 264 -1.97 10.68 23.04
N ALA A 265 -2.32 11.81 22.42
CA ALA A 265 -3.05 12.91 23.05
C ALA A 265 -4.51 13.02 22.62
N ILE A 266 -4.96 12.21 21.65
CA ILE A 266 -6.32 12.25 21.12
C ILE A 266 -7.03 10.90 21.25
N ASP A 267 -8.32 10.94 21.59
CA ASP A 267 -9.18 9.77 21.51
C ASP A 267 -9.49 9.45 20.04
N ILE A 268 -8.77 8.49 19.49
CA ILE A 268 -8.91 8.03 18.10
C ILE A 268 -10.30 7.43 17.87
N GLU A 269 -10.87 6.72 18.85
CA GLU A 269 -12.18 6.09 18.68
C GLU A 269 -13.28 7.15 18.60
N GLY A 270 -13.24 8.14 19.50
CA GLY A 270 -14.13 9.31 19.45
C GLY A 270 -13.95 10.12 18.15
N LEU A 271 -12.72 10.32 17.68
CA LEU A 271 -12.44 10.99 16.40
C LEU A 271 -13.08 10.25 15.22
N LEU A 272 -12.89 8.93 15.13
CA LEU A 272 -13.42 8.10 14.04
C LEU A 272 -14.96 8.00 14.05
N LYS A 273 -15.58 8.13 15.22
CA LYS A 273 -17.05 8.24 15.36
C LYS A 273 -17.59 9.63 15.04
N GLY A 274 -16.71 10.61 14.82
CA GLY A 274 -17.09 12.01 14.61
C GLY A 274 -17.57 12.71 15.90
N GLU A 275 -17.25 12.16 17.07
CA GLU A 275 -17.57 12.74 18.38
C GLU A 275 -16.61 13.89 18.73
N ILE A 276 -15.47 13.95 18.05
CA ILE A 276 -14.42 14.96 18.23
C ILE A 276 -14.07 15.59 16.88
N ASP A 277 -13.91 16.92 16.87
CA ASP A 277 -13.40 17.64 15.72
C ASP A 277 -11.96 17.22 15.40
N ASN A 278 -11.58 17.20 14.13
CA ASN A 278 -10.21 16.89 13.76
C ASN A 278 -9.33 18.15 13.91
N PRO A 279 -8.44 18.23 14.92
CA PRO A 279 -7.64 19.42 15.17
C PRO A 279 -6.67 19.74 14.02
N VAL A 280 -6.32 18.73 13.20
CA VAL A 280 -5.40 18.86 12.07
C VAL A 280 -5.97 19.74 10.96
N LEU A 281 -7.30 19.94 10.90
CA LEU A 281 -7.91 20.83 9.90
C LEU A 281 -7.45 22.29 10.01
N ASN A 282 -6.95 22.69 11.19
CA ASN A 282 -6.38 24.01 11.40
C ASN A 282 -4.86 24.07 11.20
N ASN A 283 -4.20 22.92 11.02
CA ASN A 283 -2.76 22.85 10.80
C ASN A 283 -2.41 23.41 9.41
N PRO A 284 -1.52 24.43 9.32
CA PRO A 284 -1.18 25.07 8.04
C PRO A 284 -0.44 24.14 7.08
N GLU A 285 0.43 23.26 7.58
CA GLU A 285 1.16 22.30 6.75
C GLU A 285 0.22 21.24 6.17
N PHE A 286 -0.72 20.76 6.99
CA PHE A 286 -1.76 19.85 6.52
C PHE A 286 -2.63 20.48 5.44
N LYS A 287 -3.10 21.72 5.63
CA LYS A 287 -3.89 22.42 4.61
C LYS A 287 -3.10 22.61 3.31
N LYS A 288 -1.82 23.00 3.41
CA LYS A 288 -0.95 23.13 2.24
C LYS A 288 -0.80 21.80 1.49
N LEU A 289 -0.57 20.70 2.21
CA LEU A 289 -0.50 19.35 1.64
C LEU A 289 -1.82 19.00 0.94
N MET A 290 -2.94 19.11 1.65
CA MET A 290 -4.26 18.74 1.12
C MET A 290 -4.64 19.58 -0.10
N HIS A 291 -4.38 20.88 -0.08
CA HIS A 291 -4.65 21.73 -1.24
C HIS A 291 -3.81 21.27 -2.44
N THR A 292 -2.51 21.03 -2.26
CA THR A 292 -1.59 20.59 -3.32
C THR A 292 -2.08 19.28 -3.96
N GLU A 293 -2.42 18.30 -3.13
CA GLU A 293 -2.78 16.97 -3.59
C GLU A 293 -4.19 16.92 -4.18
N LEU A 294 -5.17 17.64 -3.60
CA LEU A 294 -6.50 17.77 -4.17
C LEU A 294 -6.46 18.49 -5.52
N THR A 295 -5.64 19.53 -5.68
CA THR A 295 -5.39 20.17 -6.98
C THR A 295 -4.83 19.16 -7.98
N ARG A 296 -3.84 18.35 -7.59
CA ARG A 296 -3.25 17.31 -8.45
C ARG A 296 -4.30 16.28 -8.88
N PHE A 297 -5.08 15.73 -7.95
CA PHE A 297 -6.13 14.76 -8.26
C PHE A 297 -7.24 15.34 -9.14
N LEU A 298 -7.56 16.63 -8.97
CA LEU A 298 -8.50 17.32 -9.84
C LEU A 298 -7.95 17.41 -11.27
N HIS A 299 -6.71 17.87 -11.44
CA HIS A 299 -6.08 18.06 -12.75
C HIS A 299 -5.79 16.75 -13.49
N GLN A 300 -5.54 15.67 -12.75
CA GLN A 300 -5.39 14.32 -13.30
C GLN A 300 -6.73 13.68 -13.69
N GLY A 301 -7.85 14.31 -13.33
CA GLY A 301 -9.19 13.79 -13.57
C GLY A 301 -9.67 12.79 -12.52
N THR A 302 -8.84 12.41 -11.54
CA THR A 302 -9.15 11.42 -10.49
C THR A 302 -10.42 11.75 -9.71
N LEU A 303 -10.62 13.02 -9.36
CA LEU A 303 -11.85 13.47 -8.66
C LEU A 303 -13.07 13.62 -9.58
N SER A 304 -12.88 13.55 -10.90
CA SER A 304 -13.94 13.72 -11.91
C SER A 304 -14.30 12.43 -12.63
N SER A 305 -13.47 11.38 -12.49
CA SER A 305 -13.57 10.10 -13.21
C SER A 305 -14.26 9.00 -12.43
N VAL A 306 -14.54 9.23 -11.14
CA VAL A 306 -15.18 8.26 -10.23
C VAL A 306 -16.63 8.62 -10.04
#